data_AF-A0A820EEK7-F1
#
_entry.id   AF-A0A820EEK7-F1
#
_cell.length_a   1.000
_cell.length_b   1.000
_cell.length_c   1.000
_cell.angle_alpha   90.00
_cell.angle_beta   90.00
_cell.angle_gamma   90.00
#
_symmetry.space_group_name_H-M   'P 1'
#
loop_
_entity.id
_entity.type
_entity.pdbx_description
1 polymer ?
#
loop_
_entity_poly.entity_id
_entity_poly.type
_entity_poly.pdbx_seq_one_letter_code
_entity_poly.pdbx_strand_id
1 'polypeptide(L)'
;PVVQGDAVQLSRIIASIPDKDLTIDDWTLINVILPSEKIKIAIRLNDSTISLTFDDLSVDYCDEPRPSPPTNLYACDFESSCIEDFSSLPNYPYQWLMMKTSDVITMESQAPSVDFTFGNQSGHYVFVPNSNTTKAGNVGYLALQKSFNITMNESFCLNFQYYNYGQTVAGNLNVYAQLSESPETVQKLWPPIDRQHIYTRDK
;
A
#
# COMPACT_ATOMS: atom_id res chain seq x y z
N PRO A 1 28.21 -8.55 -42.35
CA PRO A 1 28.51 -8.79 -40.93
C PRO A 1 28.64 -7.46 -40.16
N VAL A 2 27.55 -7.03 -39.54
CA VAL A 2 27.55 -6.11 -38.40
C VAL A 2 26.43 -6.61 -37.48
N VAL A 3 26.79 -6.80 -36.22
CA VAL A 3 26.03 -7.39 -35.13
C VAL A 3 25.09 -6.33 -34.53
N GLN A 4 23.83 -6.73 -34.34
CA GLN A 4 22.94 -6.59 -33.17
C GLN A 4 23.06 -5.36 -32.22
N GLY A 5 21.89 -4.87 -31.76
CA GLY A 5 21.72 -3.94 -30.64
C GLY A 5 20.28 -3.40 -30.64
N ASP A 6 19.30 -4.23 -30.30
CA ASP A 6 18.74 -4.44 -28.96
C ASP A 6 17.66 -3.41 -28.60
N ALA A 7 16.46 -3.94 -28.47
CA ALA A 7 15.26 -3.27 -27.99
C ALA A 7 15.49 -2.71 -26.59
N VAL A 8 14.93 -1.53 -26.35
CA VAL A 8 14.88 -0.89 -25.03
C VAL A 8 14.15 -1.82 -24.07
N GLN A 9 14.92 -2.59 -23.28
CA GLN A 9 14.45 -3.28 -22.09
C GLN A 9 14.09 -2.20 -21.06
N LEU A 10 12.80 -1.92 -20.90
CA LEU A 10 12.31 -1.23 -19.71
C LEU A 10 12.45 -2.23 -18.55
N SER A 11 13.49 -1.99 -17.76
CA SER A 11 13.92 -2.81 -16.64
C SER A 11 12.81 -2.99 -15.61
N ARG A 12 12.51 -4.26 -15.34
CA ARG A 12 11.88 -4.75 -14.11
C ARG A 12 12.43 -4.02 -12.88
N ILE A 13 11.54 -3.55 -12.02
CA ILE A 13 11.87 -3.36 -10.59
C ILE A 13 11.01 -4.35 -9.82
N ILE A 14 11.53 -5.57 -9.66
CA ILE A 14 11.07 -6.53 -8.66
C ILE A 14 12.14 -6.51 -7.56
N ALA A 15 11.78 -5.92 -6.42
CA ALA A 15 12.39 -6.07 -5.09
C ALA A 15 13.91 -6.35 -5.00
N SER A 16 14.71 -5.29 -5.11
CA SER A 16 15.76 -4.86 -4.17
C SER A 16 16.55 -3.77 -4.89
N ILE A 17 16.48 -2.53 -4.42
CA ILE A 17 17.37 -1.49 -4.94
C ILE A 17 18.73 -1.73 -4.27
N PRO A 18 19.78 -2.11 -5.02
CA PRO A 18 21.12 -2.25 -4.48
C PRO A 18 21.72 -0.85 -4.33
N ASP A 19 22.35 -0.59 -3.17
CA ASP A 19 23.16 0.60 -2.85
C ASP A 19 22.59 1.94 -3.34
N LYS A 20 21.71 2.57 -2.54
CA LYS A 20 21.24 3.92 -2.86
C LYS A 20 20.98 4.76 -1.62
N ASP A 21 21.37 6.02 -1.74
CA ASP A 21 21.57 7.03 -0.68
C ASP A 21 20.39 7.19 0.28
N LEU A 22 20.69 7.25 1.58
CA LEU A 22 19.78 7.04 2.70
C LEU A 22 19.03 8.32 3.14
N THR A 23 18.29 8.98 2.25
CA THR A 23 17.47 10.16 2.63
C THR A 23 16.10 9.81 3.23
N ILE A 24 15.48 10.76 3.93
CA ILE A 24 14.39 10.60 4.92
C ILE A 24 12.99 10.30 4.33
N ASP A 25 12.83 10.22 3.01
CA ASP A 25 11.51 10.15 2.34
C ASP A 25 11.39 9.02 1.29
N ASP A 26 12.03 7.87 1.51
CA ASP A 26 12.00 6.76 0.56
C ASP A 26 10.67 5.97 0.65
N TRP A 27 9.80 6.17 -0.35
CA TRP A 27 8.59 5.37 -0.56
C TRP A 27 8.91 4.06 -1.30
N THR A 28 8.19 3.00 -0.96
CA THR A 28 8.29 1.67 -1.59
C THR A 28 6.98 1.33 -2.31
N LEU A 29 7.05 0.95 -3.58
CA LEU A 29 5.89 0.43 -4.29
C LEU A 29 5.55 -0.99 -3.83
N ILE A 30 4.31 -1.20 -3.40
CA ILE A 30 3.74 -2.52 -3.11
C ILE A 30 2.73 -2.88 -4.19
N ASN A 31 2.88 -4.07 -4.78
CA ASN A 31 1.94 -4.65 -5.74
C ASN A 31 1.36 -5.94 -5.14
N VAL A 32 0.04 -6.00 -5.02
CA VAL A 32 -0.70 -7.16 -4.48
C VAL A 32 -1.60 -7.73 -5.56
N ILE A 33 -1.29 -8.93 -6.02
CA ILE A 33 -2.10 -9.64 -7.02
C ILE A 33 -3.51 -9.90 -6.47
N LEU A 34 -4.52 -9.52 -7.24
CA LEU A 34 -5.92 -9.69 -6.90
C LEU A 34 -6.49 -10.97 -7.53
N PRO A 35 -7.40 -11.67 -6.84
CA PRO A 35 -8.12 -12.80 -7.44
C PRO A 35 -9.07 -12.31 -8.54
N SER A 36 -9.30 -13.15 -9.55
CA SER A 36 -10.21 -12.89 -10.67
C SER A 36 -11.68 -13.07 -10.27
N GLU A 37 -12.15 -12.27 -9.31
CA GLU A 37 -13.50 -12.32 -8.76
C GLU A 37 -14.02 -10.92 -8.36
N LYS A 38 -15.27 -10.85 -7.90
CA LYS A 38 -15.82 -9.64 -7.30
C LYS A 38 -15.44 -9.54 -5.82
N ILE A 39 -14.61 -8.57 -5.47
CA ILE A 39 -14.00 -8.44 -4.14
C ILE A 39 -14.21 -7.07 -3.48
N LYS A 40 -14.13 -7.06 -2.15
CA LYS A 40 -13.86 -5.87 -1.34
C LYS A 40 -12.48 -5.99 -0.71
N ILE A 41 -11.75 -4.89 -0.65
CA ILE A 41 -10.37 -4.87 -0.14
C ILE A 41 -10.35 -4.25 1.26
N ALA A 42 -9.60 -4.88 2.16
CA ALA A 42 -9.29 -4.34 3.47
C ALA A 42 -7.79 -4.42 3.75
N ILE A 43 -7.25 -3.32 4.27
CA ILE A 43 -5.87 -3.23 4.74
C ILE A 43 -5.89 -3.35 6.25
N ARG A 44 -5.12 -4.30 6.79
CA ARG A 44 -5.06 -4.59 8.22
C ARG A 44 -3.64 -4.43 8.72
N LEU A 45 -3.49 -3.68 9.81
CA LEU A 45 -2.25 -3.61 10.57
C LEU A 45 -2.38 -4.46 11.84
N ASN A 46 -1.40 -5.29 12.14
CA ASN A 46 -1.34 -6.07 13.39
C ASN A 46 -0.09 -5.72 14.19
N ASP A 47 -0.24 -5.73 15.52
CA ASP A 47 0.86 -5.78 16.49
C ASP A 47 1.98 -4.76 16.19
N SER A 48 1.60 -3.51 15.92
CA SER A 48 2.52 -2.51 15.36
C SER A 48 3.23 -1.69 16.43
N THR A 49 4.56 -1.74 16.45
CA THR A 49 5.43 -0.72 17.05
C THR A 49 5.90 0.31 16.02
N ILE A 50 5.55 0.11 14.75
CA ILE A 50 5.88 1.01 13.65
C ILE A 50 4.70 1.95 13.33
N SER A 51 5.05 3.13 12.84
CA SER A 51 4.12 4.00 12.14
C SER A 51 4.15 3.64 10.67
N LEU A 52 2.99 3.68 10.01
CA LEU A 52 2.83 3.23 8.64
C LEU A 52 2.07 4.28 7.85
N THR A 53 2.57 4.59 6.67
CA THR A 53 1.98 5.52 5.72
C THR A 53 1.83 4.85 4.38
N PHE A 54 0.73 5.11 3.67
CA PHE A 54 0.65 4.78 2.26
C PHE A 54 -0.09 5.87 1.49
N ASP A 55 0.20 5.92 0.19
CA ASP A 55 -0.25 6.93 -0.75
C ASP A 55 -0.43 6.30 -2.15
N ASP A 56 -1.08 7.00 -3.07
CA ASP A 56 -1.20 6.61 -4.49
C ASP A 56 -1.75 5.18 -4.70
N LEU A 57 -2.91 4.90 -4.12
CA LEU A 57 -3.54 3.58 -4.18
C LEU A 57 -4.31 3.40 -5.48
N SER A 58 -4.03 2.32 -6.22
CA SER A 58 -4.71 2.00 -7.47
C SER A 58 -5.05 0.52 -7.61
N VAL A 59 -6.07 0.24 -8.44
CA VAL A 59 -6.40 -1.11 -8.93
C VAL A 59 -6.25 -1.10 -10.45
N ASP A 60 -5.17 -1.70 -10.93
CA ASP A 60 -4.77 -1.67 -12.33
C ASP A 60 -4.04 -2.97 -12.71
N TYR A 61 -3.62 -3.12 -13.96
CA TYR A 61 -2.86 -4.29 -14.41
C TYR A 61 -1.57 -4.46 -13.60
N CYS A 62 -1.23 -5.72 -13.30
CA CYS A 62 0.00 -6.05 -12.58
C CYS A 62 1.27 -5.84 -13.43
N ASP A 63 1.16 -6.11 -14.73
CA ASP A 63 2.30 -6.20 -15.64
C ASP A 63 2.15 -5.26 -16.84
N GLU A 64 3.29 -4.85 -17.40
CA GLU A 64 3.38 -4.14 -18.67
C GLU A 64 3.79 -5.10 -19.80
N PRO A 65 3.38 -4.84 -21.07
CA PRO A 65 2.59 -3.69 -21.50
C PRO A 65 1.08 -3.87 -21.21
N ARG A 66 0.43 -2.80 -20.77
CA ARG A 66 -1.03 -2.80 -20.57
C ARG A 66 -1.79 -3.04 -21.88
N PRO A 67 -2.92 -3.78 -21.83
CA PRO A 67 -3.85 -3.86 -22.94
C PRO A 67 -4.31 -2.48 -23.43
N SER A 68 -4.63 -2.38 -24.73
CA SER A 68 -5.16 -1.17 -25.34
C SER A 68 -6.61 -1.38 -25.82
N PRO A 69 -7.58 -0.56 -25.38
CA PRO A 69 -7.43 0.57 -24.47
C PRO A 69 -7.18 0.12 -23.01
N PRO A 70 -6.39 0.88 -22.22
CA PRO A 70 -6.15 0.53 -20.83
C PRO A 70 -7.42 0.73 -20.01
N THR A 71 -7.71 -0.23 -19.12
CA THR A 71 -8.75 -0.10 -18.11
C THR A 71 -8.12 0.07 -16.73
N ASN A 72 -8.23 1.27 -16.17
CA ASN A 72 -7.97 1.50 -14.75
C ASN A 72 -9.28 1.31 -13.98
N LEU A 73 -9.29 0.40 -12.99
CA LEU A 73 -10.50 0.13 -12.21
C LEU A 73 -10.67 1.09 -11.05
N TYR A 74 -9.55 1.63 -10.53
CA TYR A 74 -9.54 2.58 -9.44
C TYR A 74 -8.18 3.28 -9.31
N ALA A 75 -8.23 4.54 -8.90
CA ALA A 75 -7.08 5.31 -8.47
C ALA A 75 -7.52 6.31 -7.38
N CYS A 76 -6.69 6.45 -6.35
CA CYS A 76 -6.83 7.41 -5.29
C CYS A 76 -5.45 7.88 -4.85
N ASP A 77 -5.15 9.13 -5.19
CA ASP A 77 -3.95 9.88 -4.79
C ASP A 77 -4.14 10.62 -3.45
N PHE A 78 -5.31 10.47 -2.82
CA PHE A 78 -5.71 11.13 -1.58
C PHE A 78 -5.77 12.67 -1.61
N GLU A 79 -5.56 13.30 -2.76
CA GLU A 79 -5.57 14.77 -2.88
C GLU A 79 -6.97 15.36 -3.05
N SER A 80 -7.93 14.52 -3.48
CA SER A 80 -9.33 14.92 -3.61
C SER A 80 -10.26 13.71 -3.67
N SER A 81 -11.55 13.92 -3.38
CA SER A 81 -12.75 13.10 -3.65
C SER A 81 -12.80 11.60 -3.27
N CYS A 82 -11.69 10.86 -3.28
CA CYS A 82 -11.63 9.42 -3.02
C CYS A 82 -11.43 9.08 -1.55
N ILE A 83 -11.10 10.04 -0.68
CA ILE A 83 -10.97 9.84 0.78
C ILE A 83 -12.23 9.19 1.37
N GLU A 84 -13.41 9.57 0.88
CA GLU A 84 -14.70 9.04 1.34
C GLU A 84 -14.89 7.54 1.01
N ASP A 85 -14.08 6.99 0.11
CA ASP A 85 -14.09 5.55 -0.19
C ASP A 85 -13.40 4.73 0.90
N PHE A 86 -12.69 5.36 1.86
CA PHE A 86 -11.92 4.69 2.88
C PHE A 86 -12.55 4.86 4.27
N SER A 87 -12.58 3.79 5.05
CA SER A 87 -13.11 3.83 6.42
C SER A 87 -12.19 3.09 7.39
N SER A 88 -11.66 3.83 8.37
CA SER A 88 -11.03 3.24 9.55
C SER A 88 -12.11 2.69 10.48
N LEU A 89 -12.08 1.39 10.75
CA LEU A 89 -13.11 0.76 11.56
C LEU A 89 -12.94 1.14 13.05
N PRO A 90 -13.96 1.74 13.70
CA PRO A 90 -13.82 2.41 15.00
C PRO A 90 -13.63 1.46 16.19
N ASN A 91 -14.00 0.18 16.03
CA ASN A 91 -13.91 -0.81 17.11
C ASN A 91 -12.49 -1.40 17.29
N TYR A 92 -11.52 -0.94 16.51
CA TYR A 92 -10.16 -1.44 16.51
C TYR A 92 -9.18 -0.40 17.06
N PRO A 93 -8.18 -0.78 17.86
CA PRO A 93 -7.33 0.19 18.56
C PRO A 93 -6.38 0.99 17.66
N TYR A 94 -5.99 0.46 16.50
CA TYR A 94 -5.15 1.21 15.56
C TYR A 94 -6.03 1.91 14.52
N GLN A 95 -6.16 3.23 14.68
CA GLN A 95 -6.97 4.07 13.80
C GLN A 95 -6.13 4.64 12.67
N TRP A 96 -6.60 4.45 11.44
CA TRP A 96 -6.03 5.06 10.26
C TRP A 96 -6.56 6.48 10.11
N LEU A 97 -5.66 7.41 9.79
CA LEU A 97 -5.87 8.84 9.70
C LEU A 97 -5.50 9.29 8.29
N MET A 98 -6.39 10.05 7.67
CA MET A 98 -6.07 10.75 6.42
C MET A 98 -5.49 12.09 6.82
N MET A 99 -4.22 12.30 6.50
CA MET A 99 -3.47 13.43 7.01
C MET A 99 -2.94 14.27 5.86
N LYS A 100 -2.96 15.59 6.06
CA LYS A 100 -2.16 16.50 5.26
C LYS A 100 -0.72 16.46 5.75
N THR A 101 0.23 16.39 4.83
CA THR A 101 1.66 16.28 5.18
C THR A 101 2.14 17.44 6.06
N SER A 102 1.60 18.65 5.91
CA SER A 102 1.95 19.79 6.75
C SER A 102 1.65 19.61 8.24
N ASP A 103 0.73 18.72 8.61
CA ASP A 103 0.29 18.53 10.01
C ASP A 103 1.24 17.60 10.79
N VAL A 104 2.13 16.91 10.06
CA VAL A 104 3.08 15.90 10.54
C VAL A 104 4.24 16.49 11.33
N ILE A 105 4.50 17.80 11.19
CA ILE A 105 5.56 18.52 11.93
C ILE A 105 5.41 18.31 13.44
N THR A 106 4.20 18.00 13.91
CA THR A 106 3.89 17.71 15.32
C THR A 106 4.16 16.26 15.76
N MET A 107 4.48 15.34 14.84
CA MET A 107 4.55 13.89 15.07
C MET A 107 5.96 13.30 15.09
N GLU A 108 6.98 14.09 15.45
CA GLU A 108 8.37 13.63 15.68
C GLU A 108 8.95 12.73 14.56
N SER A 109 8.64 13.02 13.28
CA SER A 109 9.15 12.27 12.10
C SER A 109 8.57 10.86 11.91
N GLN A 110 7.41 10.55 12.51
CA GLN A 110 6.77 9.25 12.36
C GLN A 110 6.12 8.98 10.99
N ALA A 111 6.03 10.00 10.14
CA ALA A 111 5.46 9.93 8.80
C ALA A 111 6.38 10.70 7.83
N PRO A 112 6.28 10.49 6.52
CA PRO A 112 7.17 11.11 5.55
C PRO A 112 6.98 12.63 5.51
N SER A 113 8.05 13.37 5.17
CA SER A 113 8.02 14.83 5.18
C SER A 113 7.39 15.45 3.93
N VAL A 114 7.12 14.61 2.92
CA VAL A 114 6.46 14.93 1.66
C VAL A 114 5.47 13.81 1.31
N ASP A 115 4.35 14.14 0.67
CA ASP A 115 3.47 13.14 0.06
C ASP A 115 4.14 12.55 -1.21
N PHE A 116 3.68 11.40 -1.69
CA PHE A 116 4.25 10.77 -2.87
C PHE A 116 3.78 11.44 -4.18
N THR A 117 2.51 11.76 -4.28
CA THR A 117 1.84 12.38 -5.44
C THR A 117 2.49 13.70 -5.84
N PHE A 118 2.60 14.66 -4.93
CA PHE A 118 3.16 15.99 -5.24
C PHE A 118 4.61 16.16 -4.83
N GLY A 119 5.17 15.23 -4.04
CA GLY A 119 6.55 15.32 -3.57
C GLY A 119 6.78 16.54 -2.68
N ASN A 120 5.75 17.06 -2.01
CA ASN A 120 5.87 18.21 -1.13
C ASN A 120 4.84 18.16 0.03
N GLN A 121 4.83 19.20 0.88
CA GLN A 121 3.99 19.23 2.09
C GLN A 121 2.52 19.62 1.86
N SER A 122 2.14 19.94 0.62
CA SER A 122 0.76 20.32 0.31
C SER A 122 -0.17 19.13 0.12
N GLY A 123 0.39 17.93 -0.10
CA GLY A 123 -0.36 16.72 -0.33
C GLY A 123 -0.86 16.01 0.93
N HIS A 124 -1.48 14.86 0.71
CA HIS A 124 -2.16 14.05 1.69
C HIS A 124 -1.81 12.58 1.53
N TYR A 125 -1.95 11.82 2.60
CA TYR A 125 -1.77 10.38 2.57
C TYR A 125 -2.57 9.71 3.71
N VAL A 126 -2.59 8.39 3.70
CA VAL A 126 -3.17 7.60 4.79
C VAL A 126 -2.07 7.15 5.75
N PHE A 127 -2.27 7.39 7.03
CA PHE A 127 -1.29 7.18 8.08
C PHE A 127 -1.90 6.46 9.28
N VAL A 128 -1.12 5.60 9.92
CA VAL A 128 -1.45 5.04 11.23
C VAL A 128 -0.24 5.22 12.15
N PRO A 129 -0.39 5.92 13.29
CA PRO A 129 0.71 6.15 14.20
C PRO A 129 1.11 4.86 14.92
N ASN A 130 2.36 4.80 15.34
CA ASN A 130 2.81 3.77 16.26
C ASN A 130 2.06 3.87 17.60
N SER A 131 1.99 2.76 18.32
CA SER A 131 1.46 2.75 19.67
C SER A 131 2.55 2.38 20.65
N ASN A 132 2.78 3.24 21.65
CA ASN A 132 3.66 2.95 22.78
C ASN A 132 3.15 1.80 23.67
N THR A 133 1.89 1.38 23.48
CA THR A 133 1.28 0.25 24.19
C THR A 133 0.91 -0.84 23.19
N THR A 134 1.89 -1.56 22.67
CA THR A 134 1.62 -2.76 21.88
C THR A 134 1.07 -3.87 22.77
N LYS A 135 -0.19 -4.25 22.52
CA LYS A 135 -0.76 -5.49 23.05
C LYS A 135 -0.92 -6.47 21.91
N ALA A 136 -0.41 -7.69 22.10
CA ALA A 136 -0.59 -8.77 21.15
C ALA A 136 -2.08 -8.96 20.84
N GLY A 137 -2.42 -9.04 19.56
CA GLY A 137 -3.79 -9.15 19.06
C GLY A 137 -4.48 -7.81 18.76
N ASN A 138 -3.84 -6.68 19.03
CA ASN A 138 -4.35 -5.38 18.56
C ASN A 138 -4.24 -5.29 17.03
N VAL A 139 -5.27 -4.71 16.43
CA VAL A 139 -5.36 -4.54 14.99
C VAL A 139 -5.85 -3.15 14.63
N GLY A 140 -5.59 -2.74 13.40
CA GLY A 140 -6.26 -1.62 12.74
C GLY A 140 -6.81 -2.10 11.42
N TYR A 141 -8.02 -1.70 11.09
CA TYR A 141 -8.66 -2.06 9.83
C TYR A 141 -9.03 -0.82 9.06
N LEU A 142 -8.52 -0.73 7.83
CA LEU A 142 -8.97 0.22 6.84
C LEU A 142 -9.71 -0.51 5.73
N ALA A 143 -11.00 -0.22 5.60
CA ALA A 143 -11.85 -0.80 4.58
C ALA A 143 -11.99 0.16 3.40
N LEU A 144 -11.72 -0.36 2.20
CA LEU A 144 -12.10 0.30 0.95
C LEU A 144 -13.57 -0.05 0.67
N GLN A 145 -14.45 0.95 0.72
CA GLN A 145 -15.91 0.80 0.62
C GLN A 145 -16.35 0.34 -0.77
N LYS A 146 -15.50 0.53 -1.78
CA LYS A 146 -15.74 0.09 -3.16
C LYS A 146 -15.57 -1.42 -3.31
N SER A 147 -16.36 -1.98 -4.22
CA SER A 147 -16.19 -3.36 -4.69
C SER A 147 -15.61 -3.34 -6.10
N PHE A 148 -14.62 -4.21 -6.35
CA PHE A 148 -13.98 -4.36 -7.65
C PHE A 148 -14.43 -5.65 -8.29
N ASN A 149 -14.79 -5.60 -9.57
CA ASN A 149 -15.19 -6.78 -10.33
C ASN A 149 -14.05 -7.17 -11.27
N ILE A 150 -13.16 -8.08 -10.83
CA ILE A 150 -11.99 -8.50 -11.59
C ILE A 150 -12.37 -9.71 -12.44
N THR A 151 -13.15 -9.51 -13.50
CA THR A 151 -13.64 -10.61 -14.37
C THR A 151 -12.93 -10.68 -15.71
N MET A 152 -11.81 -9.97 -15.87
CA MET A 152 -11.07 -9.92 -17.12
C MET A 152 -10.05 -11.07 -17.19
N ASN A 153 -9.55 -11.36 -18.40
CA ASN A 153 -8.56 -12.43 -18.61
C ASN A 153 -7.14 -12.01 -18.20
N GLU A 154 -6.96 -10.75 -17.81
CA GLU A 154 -5.70 -10.15 -17.38
C GLU A 154 -5.53 -10.16 -15.85
N SER A 155 -4.27 -10.08 -15.40
CA SER A 155 -3.94 -9.97 -13.98
C SER A 155 -4.03 -8.53 -13.50
N PHE A 156 -4.78 -8.30 -12.43
CA PHE A 156 -4.91 -7.01 -11.76
C PHE A 156 -4.25 -7.03 -10.38
N CYS A 157 -3.68 -5.91 -10.01
CA CYS A 157 -3.00 -5.68 -8.75
C CYS A 157 -3.62 -4.49 -8.01
N LEU A 158 -3.69 -4.59 -6.69
CA LEU A 158 -3.75 -3.43 -5.83
C LEU A 158 -2.32 -2.91 -5.67
N ASN A 159 -2.09 -1.67 -6.11
CA ASN A 159 -0.80 -1.00 -6.01
C ASN A 159 -0.92 0.18 -5.05
N PHE A 160 0.12 0.43 -4.25
CA PHE A 160 0.21 1.65 -3.44
C PHE A 160 1.66 1.92 -3.06
N GLN A 161 1.96 3.19 -2.80
CA GLN A 161 3.25 3.64 -2.29
C GLN A 161 3.23 3.54 -0.78
N TYR A 162 4.29 3.01 -0.21
CA TYR A 162 4.36 2.64 1.18
C TYR A 162 5.57 3.27 1.85
N TYR A 163 5.38 3.84 3.03
CA TYR A 163 6.44 4.34 3.90
C TYR A 163 6.24 3.84 5.33
N ASN A 164 7.33 3.53 6.01
CA ASN A 164 7.30 3.09 7.40
C ASN A 164 8.40 3.74 8.24
N TYR A 165 8.08 3.97 9.51
CA TYR A 165 9.01 4.52 10.49
C TYR A 165 8.92 3.74 11.81
N GLY A 166 10.06 3.27 12.35
CA GLY A 166 10.11 2.56 13.63
C GLY A 166 11.21 1.49 13.68
N GLN A 167 11.26 0.74 14.79
CA GLN A 167 12.23 -0.36 14.97
C GLN A 167 11.88 -1.56 14.08
N THR A 168 12.91 -2.26 13.61
CA THR A 168 12.88 -3.17 12.46
C THR A 168 12.02 -4.43 12.58
N VAL A 169 11.42 -4.74 13.73
CA VAL A 169 10.94 -6.11 13.99
C VAL A 169 9.44 -6.24 14.36
N ALA A 170 8.64 -5.18 14.40
CA ALA A 170 7.24 -5.34 14.85
C ALA A 170 6.20 -4.49 14.12
N GLY A 171 5.62 -5.10 13.08
CA GLY A 171 4.37 -4.70 12.45
C GLY A 171 4.09 -5.63 11.28
N ASN A 172 2.84 -6.10 11.15
CA ASN A 172 2.40 -6.89 9.99
C ASN A 172 1.30 -6.12 9.28
N LEU A 173 1.64 -5.47 8.16
CA LEU A 173 0.68 -4.96 7.21
C LEU A 173 0.20 -6.17 6.42
N ASN A 174 -1.11 -6.33 6.35
CA ASN A 174 -1.74 -7.43 5.67
C ASN A 174 -2.82 -6.87 4.76
N VAL A 175 -2.84 -7.31 3.51
CA VAL A 175 -3.92 -6.98 2.59
C VAL A 175 -4.84 -8.19 2.51
N TYR A 176 -6.13 -7.95 2.70
CA TYR A 176 -7.16 -8.97 2.63
C TYR A 176 -8.17 -8.62 1.54
N ALA A 177 -8.72 -9.65 0.90
CA ALA A 177 -9.89 -9.56 0.06
C ALA A 177 -11.05 -10.34 0.68
N GLN A 178 -12.23 -9.74 0.67
CA GLN A 178 -13.49 -10.39 0.99
C GLN A 178 -14.26 -10.63 -0.31
N LEU A 179 -14.67 -11.87 -0.55
CA LEU A 179 -15.40 -12.23 -1.75
C LEU A 179 -16.86 -11.75 -1.65
N SER A 180 -17.38 -11.12 -2.69
CA SER A 180 -18.75 -10.56 -2.65
C SER A 180 -19.83 -11.64 -2.66
N GLU A 181 -19.59 -12.76 -3.34
CA GLU A 181 -20.54 -13.88 -3.43
C GLU A 181 -20.45 -14.82 -2.21
N SER A 182 -19.36 -14.72 -1.44
CA SER A 182 -19.17 -15.46 -0.19
C SER A 182 -18.54 -14.55 0.85
N PRO A 183 -19.30 -13.60 1.43
CA PRO A 183 -18.76 -12.56 2.33
C PRO A 183 -18.07 -13.12 3.57
N GLU A 184 -18.42 -14.32 4.01
CA GLU A 184 -17.73 -15.00 5.12
C GLU A 184 -16.30 -15.45 4.75
N THR A 185 -15.98 -15.52 3.47
CA THR A 185 -14.66 -15.90 2.96
C THR A 185 -13.78 -14.67 2.84
N VAL A 186 -12.79 -14.60 3.74
CA VAL A 186 -11.74 -13.57 3.76
C VAL A 186 -10.40 -14.23 3.42
N GLN A 187 -9.79 -13.80 2.33
CA GLN A 187 -8.48 -14.27 1.87
C GLN A 187 -7.40 -13.26 2.22
N LYS A 188 -6.30 -13.71 2.83
CA LYS A 188 -5.07 -12.91 2.94
C LYS A 188 -4.34 -12.93 1.59
N LEU A 189 -4.13 -11.76 1.00
CA LEU A 189 -3.42 -11.59 -0.28
C LEU A 189 -1.95 -11.22 -0.08
N TRP A 190 -1.64 -10.46 0.97
CA TRP A 190 -0.27 -9.99 1.24
C TRP A 190 0.02 -9.92 2.75
N PRO A 191 1.27 -10.13 3.18
CA PRO A 191 2.38 -10.65 2.38
C PRO A 191 2.19 -12.12 1.99
N PRO A 192 2.92 -12.62 0.98
CA PRO A 192 2.88 -14.03 0.62
C PRO A 192 3.36 -14.91 1.78
N ILE A 193 2.92 -16.17 1.79
CA ILE A 193 3.11 -17.11 2.93
C ILE A 193 4.59 -17.27 3.33
N ASP A 194 5.51 -17.12 2.37
CA ASP A 194 6.96 -17.23 2.53
C ASP A 194 7.64 -15.95 3.04
N ARG A 195 6.95 -14.81 3.06
CA ARG A 195 7.48 -13.50 3.50
C ARG A 195 6.58 -12.84 4.54
N GLN A 196 6.30 -13.52 5.64
CA GLN A 196 5.31 -13.04 6.62
C GLN A 196 5.67 -11.74 7.36
N HIS A 197 6.91 -11.27 7.25
CA HIS A 197 7.38 -10.05 7.91
C HIS A 197 7.52 -8.92 6.89
N ILE A 198 7.09 -7.72 7.28
CA ILE A 198 7.42 -6.50 6.54
C ILE A 198 8.95 -6.33 6.57
N TYR A 199 9.56 -6.14 5.41
CA TYR A 199 10.95 -5.68 5.35
C TYR A 199 10.97 -4.23 5.79
N THR A 200 11.40 -3.99 7.02
CA THR A 200 11.80 -2.68 7.49
C THR A 200 13.24 -2.41 7.03
N ARG A 201 13.59 -1.15 6.78
CA ARG A 201 14.98 -0.77 6.58
C ARG A 201 15.71 -0.87 7.91
N ASP A 202 16.71 -1.74 8.00
CA ASP A 202 17.71 -1.68 9.08
C ASP A 202 18.38 -0.30 9.04
N LYS A 203 18.40 0.39 10.20
CA LYS A 203 19.19 1.62 10.38
C LYS A 203 20.67 1.30 10.43
#